data_AF-A0A512MAS9-F1
#
_entry.id   AF-A0A512MAS9-F1
#
_cell.length_a   1.000
_cell.length_b   1.000
_cell.length_c   1.000
_cell.angle_alpha   90.00
_cell.angle_beta   90.00
_cell.angle_gamma   90.00
#
_symmetry.space_group_name_H-M   'P 1'
#
loop_
_entity.id
_entity.type
_entity.pdbx_description
1 polymer ?
#
loop_
_entity_poly.entity_id
_entity_poly.type
_entity_poly.pdbx_seq_one_letter_code
_entity_poly.pdbx_strand_id
1 'polypeptide(L)'
;MASVASSFLADAMPHTPHPPRCHGFRISALDLLILVAGGLGITWLWRNENPLGWMAAIALGHFFLFCNVFLVWRRWELLWAATFIGNVMIHVALGSLPALSVLLWQVPMTILVMVLQIRSPWYHGIWAPRLNPRLNDYLHHTL
;
A
#
# COMPACT_ATOMS: atom_id res chain seq x y z
N MET A 1 50.61 -19.61 -22.97
CA MET A 1 50.53 -19.34 -21.51
C MET A 1 49.62 -18.15 -21.15
N ALA A 2 49.22 -17.29 -22.09
CA ALA A 2 48.31 -16.16 -21.81
C ALA A 2 46.81 -16.54 -21.70
N SER A 3 46.39 -17.71 -22.19
CA SER A 3 44.97 -18.12 -22.23
C SER A 3 44.41 -18.67 -20.91
N VAL A 4 45.27 -19.03 -19.95
CA VAL A 4 44.85 -19.55 -18.64
C VAL A 4 44.61 -18.40 -17.64
N ALA A 5 45.25 -17.24 -17.86
CA ALA A 5 45.07 -16.07 -17.01
C ALA A 5 43.68 -15.43 -17.16
N SER A 6 43.06 -15.53 -18.35
CA SER A 6 41.73 -14.98 -18.61
C SER A 6 40.59 -15.79 -17.99
N SER A 7 40.75 -17.10 -17.77
CA SER A 7 39.74 -17.92 -17.09
C SER A 7 39.73 -17.70 -15.58
N PHE A 8 40.88 -17.39 -14.96
CA PHE A 8 40.97 -17.06 -13.54
C PHE A 8 40.43 -15.65 -13.21
N LEU A 9 40.48 -14.70 -14.14
CA LEU A 9 39.95 -13.35 -13.93
C LEU A 9 38.41 -13.27 -14.02
N ALA A 10 37.76 -14.24 -14.66
CA ALA A 10 36.30 -14.31 -14.69
C ALA A 10 35.71 -14.79 -13.34
N ASP A 11 36.48 -15.54 -12.55
CA ASP A 11 36.06 -16.14 -11.28
C ASP A 11 36.21 -15.19 -10.07
N ALA A 12 36.80 -14.01 -10.29
CA ALA A 12 37.05 -13.00 -9.27
C ALA A 12 36.02 -11.85 -9.29
N MET A 13 34.87 -12.01 -9.95
CA MET A 13 33.76 -11.08 -9.74
C MET A 13 33.15 -11.40 -8.37
N PRO A 14 33.27 -10.50 -7.36
CA PRO A 14 32.56 -10.71 -6.11
C PRO A 14 31.07 -10.82 -6.44
N HIS A 15 30.46 -11.96 -6.13
CA HIS A 15 29.02 -12.05 -6.02
C HIS A 15 28.62 -10.97 -5.01
N THR A 16 28.14 -9.83 -5.50
CA THR A 16 27.57 -8.82 -4.64
C THR A 16 26.40 -9.51 -3.96
N PRO A 17 26.45 -9.74 -2.63
CA PRO A 17 25.31 -10.34 -1.96
C PRO A 17 24.15 -9.41 -2.22
N HIS A 18 23.13 -9.91 -2.92
CA HIS A 18 21.92 -9.11 -3.13
C HIS A 18 21.43 -8.68 -1.75
N PRO A 19 21.11 -7.39 -1.57
CA PRO A 19 20.66 -6.90 -0.27
C PRO A 19 19.44 -7.75 0.15
N PRO A 20 19.45 -8.27 1.39
CA PRO A 20 18.40 -9.17 1.86
C PRO A 20 17.04 -8.51 1.68
N ARG A 21 16.13 -9.20 0.99
CA ARG A 21 14.76 -8.74 0.77
C ARG A 21 14.01 -8.78 2.10
N CYS A 22 13.76 -7.62 2.70
CA CYS A 22 13.05 -7.53 3.97
C CYS A 22 11.53 -7.63 3.76
N HIS A 23 10.85 -8.37 4.63
CA HIS A 23 9.38 -8.41 4.73
C HIS A 23 8.94 -7.79 6.06
N GLY A 24 7.79 -7.12 6.09
CA GLY A 24 7.25 -6.58 7.33
C GLY A 24 6.54 -5.23 7.20
N PHE A 25 6.26 -4.66 8.36
CA PHE A 25 5.58 -3.37 8.51
C PHE A 25 6.57 -2.23 8.26
N ARG A 26 6.27 -1.33 7.32
CA ARG A 26 7.06 -0.13 7.08
C ARG A 26 6.33 1.05 7.72
N ILE A 27 6.87 1.58 8.81
CA ILE A 27 6.56 2.93 9.26
C ILE A 27 7.64 3.85 8.72
N SER A 28 7.27 4.75 7.80
CA SER A 28 8.10 5.89 7.44
C SER A 28 7.78 7.07 8.39
N ALA A 29 8.78 7.84 8.78
CA ALA A 29 8.56 9.08 9.54
C ALA A 29 7.65 10.07 8.80
N LEU A 30 7.67 10.02 7.46
CA LEU A 30 6.78 10.80 6.60
C LEU A 30 5.32 10.34 6.73
N ASP A 31 5.07 9.03 6.85
CA ASP A 31 3.70 8.50 7.02
C ASP A 31 3.11 8.93 8.37
N LEU A 32 3.93 8.91 9.42
CA LEU A 32 3.55 9.42 10.74
C LEU A 32 3.22 10.92 10.69
N LEU A 33 4.03 11.72 9.99
CA LEU A 33 3.77 13.15 9.82
C LEU A 33 2.44 13.40 9.08
N ILE A 34 2.18 12.66 8.00
CA ILE A 34 0.90 12.74 7.28
C ILE A 34 -0.26 12.34 8.18
N LEU A 35 -0.11 11.30 9.00
CA LEU A 35 -1.15 10.85 9.93
C LEU A 35 -1.48 11.91 10.98
N VAL A 36 -0.45 12.54 11.55
CA VAL A 36 -0.61 13.60 12.55
C VAL A 36 -1.24 14.84 11.92
N ALA A 37 -0.72 15.31 10.79
CA ALA A 37 -1.26 16.47 10.09
C ALA A 37 -2.71 16.25 9.64
N GLY A 38 -3.00 15.07 9.06
CA GLY A 38 -4.34 14.68 8.65
C GLY A 38 -5.29 14.54 9.85
N GLY A 39 -4.84 13.92 10.94
CA GLY A 39 -5.61 13.78 12.18
C GLY A 39 -5.97 15.14 12.79
N LEU A 40 -5.04 16.09 12.81
CA LEU A 40 -5.31 17.47 13.25
C LEU A 40 -6.34 18.14 12.33
N GLY A 41 -6.21 17.98 11.01
CA GLY A 41 -7.17 18.48 10.03
C GLY A 41 -8.58 17.91 10.22
N ILE A 42 -8.71 16.60 10.42
CA ILE A 42 -9.97 15.92 10.72
C ILE A 42 -10.58 16.44 12.02
N THR A 43 -9.76 16.58 13.08
CA THR A 43 -10.21 17.09 14.38
C THR A 43 -10.75 18.51 14.26
N TRP A 44 -10.09 19.35 13.45
CA TRP A 44 -10.54 20.70 13.16
C TRP A 44 -11.85 20.71 12.35
N LEU A 45 -11.98 19.84 11.34
CA LEU A 45 -13.19 19.68 10.54
C LEU A 45 -14.39 19.22 11.36
N TRP A 46 -14.18 18.26 12.28
CA TRP A 46 -15.22 17.81 13.21
C TRP A 46 -15.70 18.91 14.15
N ARG A 47 -14.79 19.78 14.60
CA ARG A 47 -15.16 20.96 15.41
C ARG A 47 -16.08 21.93 14.67
N ASN A 48 -16.06 21.93 13.34
CA ASN A 48 -16.90 22.78 12.49
C ASN A 48 -18.17 22.05 11.99
N GLU A 49 -18.52 20.90 12.58
CA GLU A 49 -19.66 20.04 12.16
C GLU A 49 -19.66 19.71 10.66
N ASN A 50 -18.48 19.72 10.05
CA ASN A 50 -18.38 19.57 8.61
C ASN A 50 -18.44 18.07 8.23
N PRO A 51 -19.36 17.65 7.35
CA PRO A 51 -19.45 16.25 6.91
C PRO A 51 -18.19 15.76 6.17
N LEU A 52 -17.28 16.65 5.76
CA LEU A 52 -16.00 16.24 5.17
C LEU A 52 -15.07 15.54 6.17
N GLY A 53 -15.25 15.73 7.48
CA GLY A 53 -14.37 15.17 8.52
C GLY A 53 -14.35 13.63 8.51
N TRP A 54 -15.51 12.97 8.36
CA TRP A 54 -15.56 11.50 8.32
C TRP A 54 -14.99 10.94 7.02
N MET A 55 -15.18 11.64 5.89
CA MET A 55 -14.58 11.26 4.60
C MET A 55 -13.05 11.33 4.65
N ALA A 56 -12.52 12.41 5.23
CA ALA A 56 -11.09 12.59 5.43
C ALA A 56 -10.51 11.51 6.36
N ALA A 57 -11.23 11.16 7.44
CA ALA A 57 -10.82 10.08 8.35
C ALA A 57 -10.75 8.72 7.66
N ILE A 58 -11.76 8.38 6.85
CA ILE A 58 -11.78 7.14 6.07
C ILE A 58 -10.63 7.12 5.07
N ALA A 59 -10.44 8.20 4.31
CA ALA A 59 -9.37 8.29 3.31
C ALA A 59 -7.99 8.15 3.96
N LEU A 60 -7.74 8.87 5.06
CA LEU A 60 -6.47 8.84 5.79
C LEU A 60 -6.19 7.44 6.37
N GLY A 61 -7.20 6.82 6.99
CA GLY A 61 -7.10 5.47 7.53
C GLY A 61 -6.79 4.43 6.46
N HIS A 62 -7.44 4.51 5.30
CA HIS A 62 -7.19 3.59 4.18
C HIS A 62 -5.80 3.80 3.56
N PHE A 63 -5.36 5.05 3.39
CA PHE A 63 -4.00 5.33 2.92
C PHE A 63 -2.96 4.74 3.86
N PHE A 64 -3.11 4.96 5.17
CA PHE A 64 -2.21 4.36 6.15
C PHE A 64 -2.17 2.84 6.03
N LEU A 65 -3.35 2.23 5.92
CA LEU A 65 -3.50 0.79 5.86
C LEU A 65 -2.91 0.20 4.55
N PHE A 66 -3.10 0.85 3.42
CA PHE A 66 -2.50 0.42 2.15
C PHE A 66 -0.98 0.59 2.12
N CYS A 67 -0.48 1.75 2.56
CA CYS A 67 0.95 2.05 2.47
C CYS A 67 1.78 1.32 3.55
N ASN A 68 1.29 1.24 4.79
CA ASN A 68 2.07 0.75 5.93
C ASN A 68 1.80 -0.73 6.24
N VAL A 69 0.54 -1.17 6.13
CA VAL A 69 0.11 -2.52 6.55
C VAL A 69 0.21 -3.51 5.39
N PHE A 70 -0.45 -3.19 4.26
CA PHE A 70 -0.55 -4.11 3.12
C PHE A 70 0.51 -3.89 2.03
N LEU A 71 1.29 -2.80 2.11
CA LEU A 71 2.29 -2.42 1.09
C LEU A 71 1.72 -2.60 -0.32
N VAL A 72 0.56 -2.00 -0.55
CA VAL A 72 -0.16 -2.10 -1.81
C VAL A 72 0.65 -1.43 -2.91
N TRP A 73 0.64 -2.00 -4.12
CA TRP A 73 1.32 -1.38 -5.25
C TRP A 73 0.62 -0.06 -5.62
N ARG A 74 1.40 1.01 -5.79
CA ARG A 74 0.93 2.39 -6.03
C ARG A 74 -0.19 2.52 -7.08
N ARG A 75 -0.19 1.67 -8.12
CA ARG A 75 -1.25 1.65 -9.15
C ARG A 75 -2.64 1.34 -8.58
N TRP A 76 -2.73 0.45 -7.60
CA TRP A 76 -3.99 0.03 -7.00
C TRP A 76 -4.51 1.05 -6.00
N GLU A 77 -3.61 1.74 -5.29
CA GLU A 77 -3.96 2.88 -4.44
C GLU A 77 -4.58 4.01 -5.27
N LEU A 78 -3.99 4.33 -6.43
CA LEU A 78 -4.51 5.33 -7.35
C LEU A 78 -5.87 4.93 -7.94
N LEU A 79 -6.06 3.65 -8.29
CA LEU A 79 -7.35 3.14 -8.75
C LEU A 79 -8.42 3.31 -7.67
N TRP A 80 -8.11 2.92 -6.43
CA TRP A 80 -9.02 3.08 -5.29
C TRP A 80 -9.33 4.55 -4.99
N ALA A 81 -8.33 5.43 -5.05
CA ALA A 81 -8.51 6.86 -4.84
C ALA A 81 -9.37 7.48 -5.95
N ALA A 82 -9.16 7.09 -7.20
CA ALA A 82 -9.97 7.54 -8.32
C ALA A 82 -11.43 7.08 -8.18
N THR A 83 -11.67 5.83 -7.77
CA THR A 83 -13.04 5.35 -7.53
C THR A 83 -13.68 6.04 -6.33
N PHE A 84 -12.93 6.32 -5.26
CA PHE A 84 -13.42 7.09 -4.11
C PHE A 84 -13.88 8.49 -4.52
N ILE A 85 -13.00 9.23 -5.20
CA ILE A 85 -13.27 10.60 -5.64
C ILE A 85 -14.46 10.60 -6.61
N GLY A 86 -14.52 9.68 -7.57
CA GLY A 86 -15.64 9.55 -8.49
C GLY A 86 -16.96 9.30 -7.76
N ASN A 87 -16.96 8.40 -6.77
CA ASN A 87 -18.15 8.11 -5.98
C ASN A 87 -18.64 9.32 -5.17
N VAL A 88 -17.71 10.01 -4.50
CA VAL A 88 -18.02 11.25 -3.77
C VAL A 88 -18.57 12.32 -4.71
N MET A 89 -17.95 12.51 -5.88
CA MET A 89 -18.40 13.51 -6.87
C MET A 89 -19.81 13.22 -7.40
N ILE A 90 -20.15 11.94 -7.66
CA ILE A 90 -21.49 11.54 -8.07
C ILE A 90 -22.52 11.86 -6.96
N HIS A 91 -22.20 11.53 -5.71
CA HIS A 91 -23.07 11.82 -4.57
C HIS A 91 -23.25 13.32 -4.32
N VAL A 92 -22.18 14.11 -4.45
CA VAL A 92 -22.26 15.58 -4.42
C VAL A 92 -23.15 16.11 -5.54
N ALA A 93 -23.01 15.60 -6.77
CA ALA A 93 -23.83 16.03 -7.91
C ALA A 93 -25.32 15.67 -7.76
N LEU A 94 -25.63 14.55 -7.09
CA LEU A 94 -26.99 14.13 -6.75
C LEU A 94 -27.57 14.85 -5.53
N GLY A 95 -26.82 15.75 -4.90
CA GLY A 95 -27.26 16.53 -3.72
C GLY A 95 -27.50 15.69 -2.47
N SER A 96 -27.06 14.43 -2.45
CA SER A 96 -27.19 13.54 -1.30
C SER A 96 -25.84 12.92 -0.96
N LEU A 97 -25.39 13.15 0.28
CA LEU A 97 -24.15 12.58 0.82
C LEU A 97 -24.46 11.56 1.94
N PRO A 98 -25.24 10.51 1.69
CA PRO A 98 -25.43 9.46 2.68
C PRO A 98 -24.12 8.73 2.88
N ALA A 99 -23.55 8.88 4.09
CA ALA A 99 -22.29 8.22 4.46
C ALA A 99 -22.32 6.71 4.23
N LEU A 100 -23.49 6.10 4.44
CA LEU A 100 -23.71 4.67 4.27
C LEU A 100 -23.54 4.20 2.81
N SER A 101 -24.04 4.95 1.83
CA SER A 101 -23.95 4.57 0.41
C SER A 101 -22.52 4.64 -0.10
N VAL A 102 -21.79 5.68 0.31
CA VAL A 102 -20.36 5.81 0.00
C VAL A 102 -19.60 4.63 0.63
N LEU A 103 -19.86 4.32 1.90
CA LEU A 103 -19.23 3.18 2.59
C LEU A 103 -19.55 1.83 1.93
N LEU A 104 -20.80 1.60 1.56
CA LEU A 104 -21.28 0.36 0.95
C LEU A 104 -20.57 0.06 -0.36
N TRP A 105 -20.22 1.08 -1.13
CA TRP A 105 -19.44 0.92 -2.35
C TRP A 105 -17.94 0.85 -2.09
N GLN A 106 -17.47 1.62 -1.10
CA GLN A 106 -16.04 1.72 -0.82
C GLN A 106 -15.47 0.47 -0.15
N VAL A 107 -16.20 -0.16 0.77
CA VAL A 107 -15.78 -1.38 1.48
C VAL A 107 -15.49 -2.55 0.53
N PRO A 108 -16.39 -2.95 -0.39
CA PRO A 108 -16.10 -4.05 -1.30
C PRO A 108 -14.93 -3.72 -2.24
N MET A 109 -14.76 -2.46 -2.63
CA MET A 109 -13.61 -2.06 -3.45
C MET A 109 -12.29 -2.13 -2.66
N THR A 110 -12.29 -1.71 -1.40
CA THR A 110 -11.16 -1.89 -0.47
C THR A 110 -10.80 -3.37 -0.32
N ILE A 111 -11.80 -4.22 -0.07
CA ILE A 111 -11.60 -5.67 0.07
C ILE A 111 -11.06 -6.27 -1.22
N LEU A 112 -11.60 -5.87 -2.38
CA LEU A 112 -11.14 -6.37 -3.67
C LEU A 112 -9.67 -6.04 -3.90
N VAL A 113 -9.28 -4.78 -3.71
CA VAL A 113 -7.89 -4.33 -3.84
C VAL A 113 -6.97 -5.08 -2.87
N MET A 114 -7.40 -5.26 -1.63
CA MET A 114 -6.65 -6.07 -0.64
C MET A 114 -6.47 -7.51 -1.09
N VAL A 115 -7.55 -8.19 -1.50
CA VAL A 115 -7.50 -9.60 -1.89
C VAL A 115 -6.63 -9.79 -3.14
N LEU A 116 -6.73 -8.89 -4.12
CA LEU A 116 -5.87 -8.89 -5.30
C LEU A 116 -4.40 -8.68 -4.94
N GLN A 117 -4.12 -7.80 -3.99
CA GLN A 117 -2.76 -7.56 -3.51
C GLN A 117 -2.21 -8.75 -2.71
N ILE A 118 -3.00 -9.34 -1.82
CA ILE A 118 -2.64 -10.55 -1.05
C ILE A 118 -2.37 -11.74 -1.97
N ARG A 119 -3.15 -11.87 -3.07
CA ARG A 119 -2.95 -12.92 -4.08
C ARG A 119 -1.74 -12.68 -4.99
N SER A 120 -1.16 -11.49 -4.97
CA SER A 120 0.04 -11.22 -5.75
C SER A 120 1.23 -11.97 -5.14
N PRO A 121 2.03 -12.71 -5.95
CA PRO A 121 3.21 -13.42 -5.45
C PRO A 121 4.29 -12.47 -4.88
N TRP A 122 4.14 -11.17 -5.12
CA TRP A 122 5.03 -10.11 -4.66
C TRP A 122 4.59 -9.47 -3.33
N TYR A 123 3.67 -10.09 -2.58
CA TYR A 123 3.19 -9.56 -1.30
C TYR A 123 4.17 -9.82 -0.14
N HIS A 124 4.64 -8.73 0.49
CA HIS A 124 5.62 -8.73 1.59
C HIS A 124 5.19 -7.91 2.81
N GLY A 125 3.90 -7.57 2.89
CA GLY A 125 3.37 -6.78 3.99
C GLY A 125 3.28 -7.54 5.30
N ILE A 126 2.53 -7.01 6.26
CA ILE A 126 2.31 -7.69 7.53
C ILE A 126 1.63 -9.06 7.29
N TRP A 127 1.99 -10.07 8.06
CA TRP A 127 1.50 -11.47 7.90
C TRP A 127 1.89 -12.18 6.60
N ALA A 128 2.88 -11.68 5.85
CA ALA A 128 3.43 -12.34 4.66
C ALA A 128 3.65 -13.87 4.82
N PRO A 129 4.24 -14.41 5.91
CA PRO A 129 4.43 -15.86 6.03
C PRO A 129 3.15 -16.70 6.20
N ARG A 130 2.00 -16.08 6.52
CA ARG A 130 0.70 -16.78 6.61
C ARG A 130 -0.15 -16.63 5.35
N LEU A 131 0.02 -15.54 4.62
CA LEU A 131 -0.81 -15.17 3.48
C LEU A 131 -0.15 -15.50 2.13
N ASN A 132 1.18 -15.49 2.06
CA ASN A 132 1.93 -15.79 0.85
C ASN A 132 2.69 -17.13 0.99
N PRO A 133 2.14 -18.24 0.46
CA PRO A 133 2.83 -19.53 0.49
C PRO A 133 4.11 -19.57 -0.35
N ARG A 134 4.35 -18.58 -1.22
CA ARG A 134 5.55 -18.45 -2.08
C ARG A 134 6.55 -17.40 -1.57
N LEU A 135 6.43 -16.98 -0.31
CA LEU A 135 7.34 -16.01 0.31
C LEU A 135 8.80 -16.46 0.26
N ASN A 136 9.06 -17.76 0.47
CA ASN A 136 10.41 -18.32 0.40
C ASN A 136 11.03 -18.16 -0.99
N ASP A 137 10.27 -18.31 -2.08
CA ASP A 137 10.76 -18.12 -3.45
C ASP A 137 11.20 -16.66 -3.68
N TYR A 138 10.48 -15.69 -3.11
CA TYR A 138 10.87 -14.28 -3.19
C TYR A 138 12.11 -13.97 -2.37
N LEU A 139 12.23 -14.52 -1.17
CA LEU A 139 13.39 -14.31 -0.29
C LEU A 139 14.66 -14.95 -0.84
N HIS A 140 14.56 -16.07 -1.57
CA HIS A 140 15.69 -16.80 -2.14
C HIS A 140 16.06 -16.40 -3.59
N HIS A 141 15.52 -15.30 -4.11
CA HIS A 141 15.80 -14.81 -5.47
C HIS A 141 15.46 -15.83 -6.59
N THR A 142 14.52 -16.75 -6.37
CA THR A 142 14.09 -17.77 -7.34
C THR A 142 12.92 -17.32 -8.23
N LEU A 143 12.53 -16.04 -8.17
CA LEU A 143 11.45 -15.38 -8.93
C LEU A 143 11.96 -14.16 -9.72
#